data_AF-A0A4Y7ZRC7-F1
#
_entry.id   AF-A0A4Y7ZRC7-F1
#
_cell.length_a   1.000
_cell.length_b   1.000
_cell.length_c   1.000
_cell.angle_alpha   90.00
_cell.angle_beta   90.00
_cell.angle_gamma   90.00
#
_symmetry.space_group_name_H-M   'P 1'
#
loop_
_entity.id
_entity.type
_entity.pdbx_description
1 polymer ?
#
loop_
_entity_poly.entity_id
_entity_poly.type
_entity_poly.pdbx_seq_one_letter_code
_entity_poly.pdbx_strand_id
1 'polypeptide(L)'
;MLATSTVSHFAGNDTIDESLFALIAQDIEQRGYSVLPAALPDILTNTLFVHQQTMQVDKFKNAGIGRGKAYLKNEFVRTDAISWITDNTAAGQDWLDWTTQLQRYLNRRLFLGLFSFESHFAHYRPGDYYKRHYDAFKGESNRVLSIVVYFNSQWLPSDAGELVLYKDDLDKEGIKVVPLMGTIVAFLSEEFPHEVLAANRDRYSIAGWFRVNTSVTDKVDPPL
;
A
#
# COMPACT_ATOMS: atom_id res chain seq x y z
N MET A 1 -27.04 -20.57 -27.83
CA MET A 1 -26.05 -19.72 -28.51
C MET A 1 -25.31 -18.94 -27.44
N LEU A 2 -24.06 -19.34 -27.19
CA LEU A 2 -23.16 -18.69 -26.24
C LEU A 2 -22.61 -17.42 -26.88
N ALA A 3 -22.83 -16.27 -26.25
CA ALA A 3 -22.08 -15.05 -26.54
C ALA A 3 -20.95 -14.96 -25.52
N THR A 4 -19.76 -15.41 -25.89
CA THR A 4 -18.52 -15.13 -25.18
C THR A 4 -18.14 -13.69 -25.45
N SER A 5 -18.30 -12.82 -24.45
CA SER A 5 -17.72 -11.49 -24.44
C SER A 5 -16.21 -11.62 -24.25
N THR A 6 -15.46 -11.45 -25.33
CA THR A 6 -14.01 -11.28 -25.35
C THR A 6 -13.64 -10.03 -24.56
N VAL A 7 -12.96 -10.22 -23.43
CA VAL A 7 -12.17 -9.19 -22.77
C VAL A 7 -10.96 -8.92 -23.65
N SER A 8 -10.87 -7.71 -24.21
CA SER A 8 -9.68 -7.27 -24.94
C SER A 8 -8.55 -7.05 -23.95
N HIS A 9 -7.68 -8.05 -23.80
CA HIS A 9 -6.39 -7.90 -23.12
C HIS A 9 -5.50 -6.97 -23.95
N PHE A 10 -5.12 -5.82 -23.39
CA PHE A 10 -4.11 -4.95 -23.97
C PHE A 10 -2.73 -5.57 -23.74
N ALA A 11 -2.32 -6.47 -24.64
CA ALA A 11 -1.07 -7.24 -24.56
C ALA A 11 0.23 -6.40 -24.46
N GLY A 12 0.16 -5.08 -24.60
CA GLY A 12 1.30 -4.17 -24.41
C GLY A 12 1.53 -3.74 -22.95
N ASN A 13 0.50 -3.85 -22.08
CA ASN A 13 0.61 -3.44 -20.68
C ASN A 13 1.24 -4.56 -19.82
N ASP A 14 0.93 -5.82 -20.15
CA ASP A 14 1.36 -7.01 -19.39
C ASP A 14 2.89 -7.13 -19.30
N THR A 15 3.63 -6.75 -20.35
CA THR A 15 5.11 -6.86 -20.38
C THR A 15 5.81 -5.77 -19.55
N ILE A 16 5.20 -4.58 -19.47
CA ILE A 16 5.68 -3.47 -18.65
C ILE A 16 5.46 -3.79 -17.18
N ASP A 17 4.26 -4.26 -16.83
CA ASP A 17 3.93 -4.68 -15.47
C ASP A 17 4.81 -5.85 -15.02
N GLU A 18 5.06 -6.84 -15.88
CA GLU A 18 5.95 -7.96 -15.53
C GLU A 18 7.39 -7.51 -15.22
N SER A 19 7.93 -6.55 -15.97
CA SER A 19 9.25 -5.98 -15.73
C SER A 19 9.30 -5.20 -14.40
N LEU A 20 8.24 -4.44 -14.10
CA LEU A 20 8.09 -3.75 -12.82
C LEU A 20 8.01 -4.75 -11.65
N PHE A 21 7.22 -5.82 -11.79
CA PHE A 21 7.10 -6.84 -10.77
C PHE A 21 8.43 -7.58 -10.55
N ALA A 22 9.22 -7.79 -11.60
CA ALA A 22 10.55 -8.36 -11.50
C ALA A 22 11.49 -7.50 -10.66
N LEU A 23 11.47 -6.17 -10.86
CA LEU A 23 12.27 -5.22 -10.08
C LEU A 23 11.86 -5.23 -8.61
N ILE A 24 10.55 -5.17 -8.33
CA ILE A 24 10.02 -5.26 -6.96
C ILE A 24 10.47 -6.57 -6.30
N ALA A 25 10.34 -7.70 -7.01
CA ALA A 25 10.72 -8.99 -6.48
C ALA A 25 12.21 -9.09 -6.17
N GLN A 26 13.06 -8.61 -7.09
CA GLN A 26 14.51 -8.59 -6.92
C GLN A 26 14.93 -7.74 -5.72
N ASP A 27 14.35 -6.55 -5.58
CA ASP A 27 14.61 -5.66 -4.47
C ASP A 27 14.19 -6.28 -3.12
N ILE A 28 13.00 -6.89 -3.06
CA ILE A 28 12.54 -7.58 -1.85
C ILE A 28 13.48 -8.74 -1.52
N GLU A 29 13.88 -9.55 -2.49
CA GLU A 29 14.80 -10.68 -2.30
C GLU A 29 16.18 -10.23 -1.77
N GLN A 30 16.72 -9.12 -2.28
CA GLN A 30 18.07 -8.68 -1.95
C GLN A 30 18.16 -7.89 -0.66
N ARG A 31 17.13 -7.09 -0.34
CA ARG A 31 17.21 -6.11 0.75
C ARG A 31 15.93 -5.96 1.58
N GLY A 32 14.87 -6.71 1.27
CA GLY A 32 13.61 -6.71 2.04
C GLY A 32 12.67 -5.54 1.74
N TYR A 33 13.07 -4.58 0.90
CA TYR A 33 12.24 -3.46 0.46
C TYR A 33 12.58 -3.00 -0.96
N SER A 34 11.63 -2.34 -1.61
CA SER A 34 11.75 -1.72 -2.93
C SER A 34 11.18 -0.30 -2.88
N VAL A 35 11.88 0.64 -3.53
CA VAL A 35 11.42 2.03 -3.71
C VAL A 35 11.62 2.39 -5.17
N LEU A 36 10.52 2.53 -5.91
CA LEU A 36 10.51 2.77 -7.34
C LEU A 36 9.76 4.07 -7.64
N PRO A 37 10.48 5.19 -7.86
CA PRO A 37 9.87 6.47 -8.22
C PRO A 37 9.15 6.40 -9.57
N ALA A 38 7.98 7.03 -9.67
CA ALA A 38 7.21 7.15 -10.92
C ALA A 38 7.05 5.81 -11.68
N ALA A 39 6.77 4.73 -10.95
CA ALA A 39 6.78 3.37 -11.47
C ALA A 39 5.38 2.77 -11.68
N LEU A 40 4.36 3.25 -10.97
CA LEU A 40 2.99 2.78 -11.18
C LEU A 40 2.51 3.17 -12.58
N PRO A 41 1.90 2.24 -13.36
CA PRO A 41 1.45 2.53 -14.72
C PRO A 41 0.62 3.80 -14.82
N ASP A 42 0.92 4.68 -15.78
CA ASP A 42 0.34 6.03 -15.88
C ASP A 42 -1.19 6.03 -15.90
N ILE A 43 -1.80 5.07 -16.61
CA ILE A 43 -3.26 4.94 -16.69
C ILE A 43 -3.83 4.64 -15.29
N LEU A 44 -3.26 3.66 -14.59
CA LEU A 44 -3.69 3.28 -13.24
C LEU A 44 -3.46 4.42 -12.25
N THR A 45 -2.29 5.08 -12.31
CA THR A 45 -1.95 6.23 -11.48
C THR A 45 -2.98 7.35 -11.62
N ASN A 46 -3.33 7.71 -12.86
CA ASN A 46 -4.31 8.77 -13.12
C ASN A 46 -5.72 8.37 -12.68
N THR A 47 -6.15 7.13 -12.96
CA THR A 47 -7.46 6.62 -12.53
C THR A 47 -7.61 6.67 -11.01
N LEU A 48 -6.60 6.20 -10.27
CA LEU A 48 -6.58 6.21 -8.81
C LEU A 48 -6.54 7.62 -8.23
N PHE A 49 -5.70 8.50 -8.79
CA PHE A 49 -5.61 9.89 -8.38
C PHE A 49 -6.96 10.62 -8.55
N VAL A 50 -7.55 10.56 -9.74
CA VAL A 50 -8.85 11.21 -10.00
C VAL A 50 -9.93 10.65 -9.09
N HIS A 51 -9.94 9.33 -8.87
CA HIS A 51 -10.87 8.73 -7.94
C HIS A 51 -10.71 9.29 -6.53
N GLN A 52 -9.50 9.33 -6.00
CA GLN A 52 -9.23 9.85 -4.65
C GLN A 52 -9.61 11.32 -4.49
N GLN A 53 -9.37 12.16 -5.52
CA GLN A 53 -9.71 13.59 -5.48
C GLN A 53 -11.22 13.86 -5.58
N THR A 54 -11.99 12.95 -6.18
CA THR A 54 -13.44 13.11 -6.36
C THR A 54 -14.27 12.43 -5.28
N MET A 55 -13.62 11.72 -4.36
CA MET A 55 -14.27 11.11 -3.21
C MET A 55 -14.83 12.18 -2.27
N GLN A 56 -16.09 11.99 -1.87
CA GLN A 56 -16.70 12.82 -0.83
C GLN A 56 -15.96 12.65 0.49
N VAL A 57 -15.73 13.76 1.20
CA VAL A 57 -15.01 13.80 2.49
C VAL A 57 -15.60 12.81 3.49
N ASP A 58 -16.91 12.61 3.50
CA ASP A 58 -17.62 11.69 4.42
C ASP A 58 -17.28 10.21 4.19
N LYS A 59 -16.68 9.87 3.05
CA LYS A 59 -16.16 8.51 2.81
C LYS A 59 -14.85 8.25 3.53
N PHE A 60 -14.11 9.30 3.88
CA PHE A 60 -12.91 9.19 4.69
C PHE A 60 -13.26 9.16 6.17
N LYS A 61 -12.70 8.18 6.89
CA LYS A 61 -12.83 8.05 8.34
C LYS A 61 -11.45 8.22 8.96
N ASN A 62 -11.37 8.93 10.09
CA ASN A 62 -10.12 9.00 10.86
C ASN A 62 -9.64 7.56 11.16
N ALA A 63 -8.39 7.30 10.80
CA ALA A 63 -7.79 6.00 11.02
C ALA A 63 -7.62 5.73 12.53
N GLY A 64 -7.56 4.45 12.88
CA GLY A 64 -7.33 3.99 14.25
C GLY A 64 -6.35 2.83 14.26
N ILE A 65 -6.01 2.37 15.45
CA ILE A 65 -5.01 1.32 15.66
C ILE A 65 -5.65 0.17 16.44
N GLY A 66 -5.29 -1.07 16.07
CA GLY A 66 -5.77 -2.31 16.72
C GLY A 66 -6.86 -3.06 15.94
N ARG A 67 -7.18 -4.28 16.38
CA ARG A 67 -8.20 -5.16 15.80
C ARG A 67 -9.37 -5.39 16.78
N GLY A 68 -10.60 -5.49 16.28
CA GLY A 68 -11.79 -5.89 17.05
C GLY A 68 -12.11 -4.97 18.24
N LYS A 69 -12.38 -5.55 19.42
CA LYS A 69 -12.73 -4.81 20.66
C LYS A 69 -11.58 -3.94 21.22
N ALA A 70 -10.37 -4.05 20.66
CA ALA A 70 -9.21 -3.25 21.03
C ALA A 70 -8.92 -2.13 20.01
N TYR A 71 -9.88 -1.78 19.15
CA TYR A 71 -9.76 -0.62 18.27
C TYR A 71 -9.76 0.66 19.11
N LEU A 72 -8.58 1.24 19.29
CA LEU A 72 -8.41 2.55 19.90
C LEU A 72 -8.17 3.55 18.77
N LYS A 73 -9.10 4.50 18.61
CA LYS A 73 -8.79 5.76 17.90
C LYS A 73 -7.77 6.50 18.76
N ASN A 74 -6.50 6.26 18.47
CA ASN A 74 -5.40 6.92 19.16
C ASN A 74 -4.79 7.96 18.22
N GLU A 75 -5.39 9.15 18.21
CA GLU A 75 -4.92 10.31 17.46
C GLU A 75 -3.49 10.73 17.88
N PHE A 76 -2.96 10.22 19.00
CA PHE A 76 -1.56 10.43 19.37
C PHE A 76 -0.58 9.58 18.56
N VAL A 77 -1.04 8.66 17.71
CA VAL A 77 -0.17 7.74 16.95
C VAL A 77 -0.30 7.95 15.45
N ARG A 78 -1.53 8.15 14.95
CA ARG A 78 -1.81 8.51 13.56
C ARG A 78 -3.02 9.44 13.48
N THR A 79 -2.98 10.41 12.57
CA THR A 79 -4.06 11.41 12.41
C THR A 79 -4.67 11.44 11.01
N ASP A 80 -4.26 10.53 10.13
CA ASP A 80 -4.74 10.45 8.75
C ASP A 80 -6.19 9.96 8.65
N ALA A 81 -6.83 10.33 7.55
CA ALA A 81 -8.16 9.87 7.19
C ALA A 81 -8.05 8.82 6.07
N ILE A 82 -8.76 7.70 6.23
CA ILE A 82 -8.69 6.56 5.30
C ILE A 82 -10.03 6.19 4.71
N SER A 83 -10.00 5.59 3.51
CA SER A 83 -11.14 4.93 2.90
C SER A 83 -10.72 3.60 2.29
N TRP A 84 -11.26 2.51 2.81
CA TRP A 84 -11.01 1.15 2.29
C TRP A 84 -11.39 1.03 0.82
N ILE A 85 -10.55 0.34 0.06
CA ILE A 85 -10.78 0.08 -1.36
C ILE A 85 -11.54 -1.23 -1.50
N THR A 86 -12.56 -1.21 -2.35
CA THR A 86 -13.39 -2.37 -2.72
C THR A 86 -13.56 -2.37 -4.24
N ASP A 87 -14.10 -3.45 -4.79
CA ASP A 87 -14.43 -3.62 -6.20
C ASP A 87 -15.70 -2.87 -6.65
N ASN A 88 -16.24 -1.99 -5.81
CA ASN A 88 -17.47 -1.24 -6.10
C ASN A 88 -17.26 -0.04 -7.04
N THR A 89 -16.02 0.27 -7.41
CA THR A 89 -15.67 1.39 -8.31
C THR A 89 -14.69 0.89 -9.36
N ALA A 90 -14.72 1.47 -10.57
CA ALA A 90 -13.79 1.09 -11.63
C ALA A 90 -12.31 1.24 -11.18
N ALA A 91 -11.99 2.36 -10.50
CA ALA A 91 -10.65 2.57 -9.94
C ALA A 91 -10.25 1.52 -8.90
N GLY A 92 -11.21 1.07 -8.07
CA GLY A 92 -10.99 0.00 -7.11
C GLY A 92 -10.77 -1.35 -7.78
N GLN A 93 -11.53 -1.67 -8.84
CA GLN A 93 -11.35 -2.87 -9.64
C GLN A 93 -9.97 -2.89 -10.30
N ASP A 94 -9.59 -1.83 -11.00
CA ASP A 94 -8.29 -1.72 -11.68
C ASP A 94 -7.11 -1.92 -10.70
N TRP A 95 -7.22 -1.36 -9.49
CA TRP A 95 -6.22 -1.54 -8.43
C TRP A 95 -6.16 -2.96 -7.88
N LEU A 96 -7.32 -3.57 -7.61
CA LEU A 96 -7.39 -4.94 -7.11
C LEU A 96 -6.90 -5.95 -8.15
N ASP A 97 -7.16 -5.70 -9.44
CA ASP A 97 -6.65 -6.52 -10.53
C ASP A 97 -5.13 -6.39 -10.65
N TRP A 98 -4.58 -5.17 -10.64
CA TRP A 98 -3.13 -4.95 -10.69
C TRP A 98 -2.40 -5.58 -9.49
N THR A 99 -2.92 -5.40 -8.27
CA THR A 99 -2.33 -5.99 -7.06
C THR A 99 -2.47 -7.51 -7.03
N THR A 100 -3.53 -8.08 -7.61
CA THR A 100 -3.68 -9.53 -7.80
C THR A 100 -2.61 -10.09 -8.75
N GLN A 101 -2.28 -9.36 -9.82
CA GLN A 101 -1.21 -9.76 -10.73
C GLN A 101 0.16 -9.70 -10.05
N LEU A 102 0.44 -8.62 -9.31
CA LEU A 102 1.64 -8.51 -8.48
C LEU A 102 1.74 -9.67 -7.49
N GLN A 103 0.65 -9.98 -6.76
CA GLN A 103 0.60 -11.10 -5.81
C GLN A 103 0.99 -12.43 -6.48
N ARG A 104 0.40 -12.73 -7.64
CA ARG A 104 0.70 -13.95 -8.41
C ARG A 104 2.16 -13.99 -8.85
N TYR A 105 2.70 -12.86 -9.29
CA TYR A 105 4.10 -12.76 -9.68
C TYR A 105 5.04 -13.03 -8.50
N LEU A 106 4.85 -12.31 -7.38
CA LEU A 106 5.67 -12.44 -6.18
C LEU A 106 5.61 -13.85 -5.58
N ASN A 107 4.44 -14.48 -5.55
CA ASN A 107 4.31 -15.86 -5.08
C ASN A 107 5.09 -16.86 -5.94
N ARG A 108 5.11 -16.66 -7.27
CA ARG A 108 5.88 -17.54 -8.16
C ARG A 108 7.38 -17.32 -8.03
N ARG A 109 7.82 -16.07 -7.86
CA ARG A 109 9.25 -15.70 -7.86
C ARG A 109 9.92 -15.86 -6.50
N LEU A 110 9.19 -15.59 -5.42
CA LEU A 110 9.72 -15.49 -4.05
C LEU A 110 9.08 -16.50 -3.07
N PHE A 111 8.08 -17.27 -3.50
CA PHE A 111 7.40 -18.28 -2.67
C PHE A 111 6.81 -17.73 -1.36
N LEU A 112 6.37 -16.47 -1.34
CA LEU A 112 5.86 -15.78 -0.15
C LEU A 112 4.51 -16.30 0.37
N GLY A 113 3.76 -17.08 -0.43
CA GLY A 113 2.47 -17.63 -0.03
C GLY A 113 1.35 -16.59 0.18
N LEU A 114 1.49 -15.39 -0.39
CA LEU A 114 0.53 -14.31 -0.30
C LEU A 114 -0.85 -14.79 -0.76
N PHE A 115 -1.86 -14.64 0.09
CA PHE A 115 -3.18 -15.21 -0.09
C PHE A 115 -4.26 -14.15 -0.31
N SER A 116 -4.29 -13.12 0.53
CA SER A 116 -5.27 -12.03 0.46
C SER A 116 -4.58 -10.67 0.48
N PHE A 117 -5.31 -9.65 0.04
CA PHE A 117 -4.84 -8.27 -0.01
C PHE A 117 -5.92 -7.33 0.51
N GLU A 118 -5.54 -6.40 1.38
CA GLU A 118 -6.41 -5.34 1.88
C GLU A 118 -5.70 -4.00 1.68
N SER A 119 -6.44 -2.95 1.31
CA SER A 119 -5.86 -1.63 1.07
C SER A 119 -6.85 -0.50 1.25
N HIS A 120 -6.33 0.70 1.48
CA HIS A 120 -7.13 1.90 1.63
C HIS A 120 -6.44 3.11 1.01
N PHE A 121 -7.23 4.05 0.49
CA PHE A 121 -6.78 5.43 0.28
C PHE A 121 -6.49 6.07 1.63
N ALA A 122 -5.48 6.91 1.69
CA ALA A 122 -5.11 7.70 2.86
C ALA A 122 -4.90 9.17 2.45
N HIS A 123 -5.44 10.07 3.27
CA HIS A 123 -5.29 11.52 3.17
C HIS A 123 -4.73 12.05 4.49
N TYR A 124 -3.57 12.69 4.40
CA TYR A 124 -2.92 13.41 5.49
C TYR A 124 -3.05 14.90 5.19
N ARG A 125 -3.69 15.65 6.07
CA ARG A 125 -3.77 17.11 6.03
C ARG A 125 -2.43 17.73 6.47
N PRO A 126 -2.22 19.03 6.26
CA PRO A 126 -1.07 19.72 6.84
C PRO A 126 -0.96 19.47 8.35
N GLY A 127 0.20 19.00 8.79
CA GLY A 127 0.49 18.64 10.18
C GLY A 127 0.18 17.19 10.56
N ASP A 128 -0.54 16.43 9.73
CA ASP A 128 -0.83 15.02 10.00
C ASP A 128 0.41 14.15 9.87
N TYR A 129 0.51 13.14 10.74
CA TYR A 129 1.66 12.24 10.83
C TYR A 129 1.23 10.82 11.17
N TYR A 130 2.18 9.88 11.02
CA TYR A 130 2.08 8.54 11.59
C TYR A 130 3.41 8.22 12.26
N LYS A 131 3.40 8.10 13.58
CA LYS A 131 4.60 7.73 14.35
C LYS A 131 5.18 6.39 13.91
N ARG A 132 6.48 6.24 14.15
CA ARG A 132 7.21 5.00 13.95
C ARG A 132 6.49 3.77 14.49
N HIS A 133 6.27 2.80 13.63
CA HIS A 133 5.56 1.56 13.93
C HIS A 133 6.00 0.42 12.99
N TYR A 134 5.56 -0.79 13.30
CA TYR A 134 5.59 -1.94 12.39
C TYR A 134 4.17 -2.20 11.88
N ASP A 135 4.06 -2.68 10.65
CA ASP A 135 2.77 -3.10 10.08
C ASP A 135 2.32 -4.48 10.55
N ALA A 136 3.27 -5.27 11.05
CA ALA A 136 3.09 -6.60 11.56
C ALA A 136 4.03 -6.82 12.76
N PHE A 137 3.49 -7.31 13.88
CA PHE A 137 4.31 -7.81 14.98
C PHE A 137 4.66 -9.27 14.72
N LYS A 138 5.93 -9.63 14.97
CA LYS A 138 6.46 -10.97 14.72
C LYS A 138 5.58 -12.06 15.30
N GLY A 139 5.03 -12.90 14.44
CA GLY A 139 4.23 -14.08 14.82
C GLY A 139 2.78 -13.78 15.26
N GLU A 140 2.37 -12.51 15.29
CA GLU A 140 1.00 -12.11 15.66
C GLU A 140 0.17 -11.64 14.45
N SER A 141 0.84 -11.24 13.38
CA SER A 141 0.22 -10.76 12.16
C SER A 141 0.40 -11.76 11.02
N ASN A 142 -0.56 -11.77 10.12
CA ASN A 142 -0.48 -12.51 8.87
C ASN A 142 -0.12 -11.61 7.68
N ARG A 143 0.19 -10.33 7.92
CA ARG A 143 0.69 -9.40 6.89
C ARG A 143 2.16 -9.68 6.64
N VAL A 144 2.51 -9.99 5.40
CA VAL A 144 3.87 -10.35 4.97
C VAL A 144 4.54 -9.20 4.24
N LEU A 145 3.81 -8.53 3.36
CA LEU A 145 4.35 -7.47 2.51
C LEU A 145 3.42 -6.25 2.52
N SER A 146 3.98 -5.09 2.84
CA SER A 146 3.32 -3.80 2.76
C SER A 146 3.60 -3.17 1.40
N ILE A 147 2.62 -2.46 0.85
CA ILE A 147 2.76 -1.63 -0.34
C ILE A 147 2.18 -0.23 -0.10
N VAL A 148 2.90 0.80 -0.53
CA VAL A 148 2.46 2.19 -0.49
C VAL A 148 2.63 2.79 -1.89
N VAL A 149 1.61 3.51 -2.37
CA VAL A 149 1.65 4.23 -3.65
C VAL A 149 1.23 5.67 -3.43
N TYR A 150 1.90 6.61 -4.10
CA TYR A 150 1.72 8.05 -3.88
C TYR A 150 1.09 8.78 -5.07
N PHE A 151 0.32 9.83 -4.78
CA PHE A 151 -0.42 10.60 -5.79
C PHE A 151 -0.21 12.11 -5.69
N ASN A 152 1.01 12.55 -5.37
CA ASN A 152 1.29 13.96 -5.12
C ASN A 152 2.20 14.57 -6.20
N SER A 153 1.66 15.53 -6.95
CA SER A 153 2.39 16.25 -7.98
C SER A 153 3.19 17.42 -7.41
N GLN A 154 4.36 17.69 -7.99
CA GLN A 154 5.19 18.87 -7.67
C GLN A 154 5.52 18.97 -6.17
N TRP A 155 5.95 17.86 -5.57
CA TRP A 155 6.34 17.82 -4.17
C TRP A 155 7.73 18.41 -3.96
N LEU A 156 7.83 19.45 -3.15
CA LEU A 156 9.10 20.13 -2.86
C LEU A 156 9.68 19.66 -1.53
N PRO A 157 11.00 19.79 -1.30
CA PRO A 157 11.59 19.48 0.00
C PRO A 157 10.96 20.25 1.17
N SER A 158 10.46 21.46 0.92
CA SER A 158 9.74 22.27 1.92
C SER A 158 8.37 21.71 2.30
N ASP A 159 7.80 20.80 1.51
CA ASP A 159 6.49 20.20 1.77
C ASP A 159 6.57 19.08 2.84
N ALA A 160 7.78 18.59 3.15
CA ALA A 160 8.04 17.50 4.12
C ALA A 160 7.20 16.24 3.80
N GLY A 161 6.66 15.54 4.80
CA GLY A 161 5.71 14.44 4.57
C GLY A 161 6.32 13.12 4.08
N GLU A 162 7.63 12.95 4.19
CA GLU A 162 8.32 11.73 3.75
C GLU A 162 7.85 10.50 4.55
N LEU A 163 7.79 9.36 3.87
CA LEU A 163 7.87 8.07 4.56
C LEU A 163 9.34 7.83 4.92
N VAL A 164 9.60 7.42 6.16
CA VAL A 164 10.92 6.99 6.61
C VAL A 164 10.87 5.50 6.90
N LEU A 165 11.65 4.71 6.16
CA LEU A 165 11.86 3.28 6.42
C LEU A 165 13.13 3.09 7.23
N TYR A 166 13.03 2.50 8.41
CA TYR A 166 14.19 2.19 9.25
C TYR A 166 14.59 0.73 9.09
N LYS A 167 15.89 0.46 9.20
CA LYS A 167 16.41 -0.92 9.17
C LYS A 167 15.98 -1.74 10.38
N ASP A 168 15.98 -1.13 11.55
CA ASP A 168 15.64 -1.72 12.85
C ASP A 168 15.40 -0.62 13.87
N ASP A 169 14.95 -0.97 15.09
CA ASP A 169 14.64 -0.03 16.19
C ASP A 169 15.79 0.90 16.62
N LEU A 170 17.05 0.57 16.28
CA LEU A 170 18.22 1.38 16.64
C LEU A 170 18.60 2.38 15.53
N ASP A 171 18.17 2.13 14.30
CA ASP A 171 18.34 3.05 13.17
C ASP A 171 17.57 4.35 13.42
N LYS A 172 18.29 5.48 13.38
CA LYS A 172 17.75 6.83 13.62
C LYS A 172 17.65 7.66 12.35
N GLU A 173 18.34 7.25 11.28
CA GLU A 173 18.39 8.03 10.04
C GLU A 173 17.28 7.58 9.11
N GLY A 174 17.18 6.26 8.90
CA GLY A 174 16.24 5.64 7.97
C GLY A 174 16.41 6.11 6.52
N ILE A 175 15.67 5.47 5.63
CA ILE A 175 15.59 5.80 4.22
C ILE A 175 14.35 6.67 4.02
N LYS A 176 14.57 7.92 3.59
CA LYS A 176 13.49 8.86 3.32
C LYS A 176 12.97 8.70 1.89
N VAL A 177 11.67 8.51 1.76
CA VAL A 177 10.97 8.42 0.48
C VAL A 177 10.05 9.62 0.33
N VAL A 178 10.33 10.44 -0.68
CA VAL A 178 9.48 11.58 -1.05
C VAL A 178 8.20 11.04 -1.70
N PRO A 179 7.00 11.50 -1.28
CA PRO A 179 5.73 10.91 -1.71
C PRO A 179 5.30 11.42 -3.11
N LEU A 180 6.17 11.32 -4.11
CA LEU A 180 5.90 11.78 -5.48
C LEU A 180 4.92 10.87 -6.22
N MET A 181 4.08 11.48 -7.06
CA MET A 181 3.13 10.81 -7.96
C MET A 181 3.72 9.54 -8.62
N GLY A 182 2.99 8.43 -8.52
CA GLY A 182 3.34 7.15 -9.14
C GLY A 182 4.48 6.38 -8.44
N THR A 183 5.05 6.93 -7.37
CA THR A 183 6.10 6.23 -6.60
C THR A 183 5.49 5.05 -5.85
N ILE A 184 6.12 3.87 -6.00
CA ILE A 184 5.76 2.64 -5.30
C ILE A 184 6.82 2.34 -4.25
N VAL A 185 6.38 1.98 -3.05
CA VAL A 185 7.23 1.44 -1.98
C VAL A 185 6.65 0.09 -1.58
N ALA A 186 7.48 -0.96 -1.57
CA ALA A 186 7.09 -2.27 -1.03
C ALA A 186 8.12 -2.71 0.02
N PHE A 187 7.71 -3.30 1.13
CA PHE A 187 8.64 -3.73 2.18
C PHE A 187 8.04 -4.84 3.04
N LEU A 188 8.90 -5.70 3.60
CA LEU A 188 8.49 -6.78 4.50
C LEU A 188 7.88 -6.20 5.78
N SER A 189 6.61 -6.54 6.03
CA SER A 189 5.79 -5.86 7.05
C SER A 189 6.29 -6.04 8.49
N GLU A 190 7.00 -7.13 8.77
CA GLU A 190 7.55 -7.46 10.10
C GLU A 190 8.99 -6.95 10.32
N GLU A 191 9.68 -6.51 9.26
CA GLU A 191 11.11 -6.20 9.34
C GLU A 191 11.40 -4.70 9.39
N PHE A 192 10.58 -3.88 8.72
CA PHE A 192 10.86 -2.46 8.53
C PHE A 192 9.96 -1.59 9.41
N PRO A 193 10.43 -1.14 10.60
CA PRO A 193 9.75 -0.06 11.29
C PRO A 193 9.76 1.19 10.42
N HIS A 194 8.67 1.94 10.43
CA HIS A 194 8.53 3.09 9.55
C HIS A 194 7.61 4.17 10.11
N GLU A 195 7.81 5.40 9.67
CA GLU A 195 7.00 6.55 10.07
C GLU A 195 6.67 7.46 8.89
N VAL A 196 5.58 8.21 9.00
CA VAL A 196 5.22 9.29 8.08
C VAL A 196 5.43 10.60 8.81
N LEU A 197 6.39 11.38 8.33
CA LEU A 197 6.65 12.72 8.86
C LEU A 197 5.47 13.65 8.58
N ALA A 198 5.32 14.69 9.40
CA ALA A 198 4.30 15.70 9.18
C ALA A 198 4.52 16.41 7.84
N ALA A 199 3.46 16.49 7.03
CA ALA A 199 3.48 17.23 5.76
C ALA A 199 3.00 18.68 5.97
N ASN A 200 3.45 19.61 5.14
CA ASN A 200 3.00 21.02 5.17
C ASN A 200 1.86 21.30 4.18
N ARG A 201 1.40 20.30 3.45
CA ARG A 201 0.29 20.32 2.48
C ARG A 201 -0.42 18.98 2.46
N ASP A 202 -1.57 18.90 1.81
CA ASP A 202 -2.28 17.63 1.64
C ASP A 202 -1.40 16.57 0.95
N ARG A 203 -1.32 15.40 1.59
CA ARG A 203 -0.57 14.22 1.12
C ARG A 203 -1.53 13.06 0.91
N TYR A 204 -1.51 12.52 -0.29
CA TYR A 204 -2.38 11.43 -0.76
C TYR A 204 -1.56 10.18 -1.08
N SER A 205 -2.05 9.04 -0.61
CA SER A 205 -1.47 7.73 -0.90
C SER A 205 -2.52 6.62 -0.87
N ILE A 206 -2.14 5.44 -1.34
CA ILE A 206 -2.73 4.16 -0.93
C ILE A 206 -1.73 3.45 -0.03
N ALA A 207 -2.23 2.82 1.04
CA ALA A 207 -1.49 1.81 1.80
C ALA A 207 -2.23 0.47 1.68
N GLY A 208 -1.49 -0.63 1.55
CA GLY A 208 -2.05 -1.97 1.45
C GLY A 208 -1.12 -3.05 1.97
N TRP A 209 -1.68 -4.20 2.28
CA TRP A 209 -0.97 -5.31 2.90
C TRP A 209 -1.37 -6.63 2.27
N PHE A 210 -0.38 -7.37 1.78
CA PHE A 210 -0.54 -8.77 1.40
C PHE A 210 -0.41 -9.65 2.62
N ARG A 211 -1.32 -10.62 2.72
CA ARG A 211 -1.48 -11.48 3.88
C ARG A 211 -1.39 -12.95 3.51
N VAL A 212 -0.74 -13.76 4.33
CA VAL A 212 -0.82 -15.23 4.24
C VAL A 212 -2.08 -15.72 4.97
N ASN A 213 -2.56 -16.90 4.59
CA ASN A 213 -3.65 -17.55 5.32
C ASN A 213 -3.06 -18.31 6.52
N THR A 214 -3.37 -17.89 7.74
CA THR A 214 -2.96 -18.60 8.97
C THR A 214 -4.09 -19.41 9.59
N SER A 215 -5.14 -19.75 8.83
CA SER A 215 -6.25 -20.56 9.33
C SER A 215 -5.76 -21.93 9.82
N VAL A 216 -5.56 -22.04 11.14
CA VAL A 216 -5.48 -23.30 11.87
C VAL A 216 -6.89 -23.59 12.37
N THR A 217 -7.30 -24.87 12.37
CA THR A 217 -8.64 -25.48 12.52
C THR A 217 -9.77 -24.79 13.32
N ASP A 218 -9.51 -23.75 14.13
CA ASP A 218 -10.50 -23.00 14.92
C ASP A 218 -10.49 -21.47 14.72
N LYS A 219 -9.71 -20.92 13.77
CA LYS A 219 -9.70 -19.48 13.44
C LYS A 219 -9.70 -19.25 11.93
N VAL A 220 -10.76 -18.62 11.41
CA VAL A 220 -10.87 -18.22 10.00
C VAL A 220 -10.14 -16.89 9.77
N ASP A 221 -9.37 -16.80 8.68
CA ASP A 221 -8.64 -15.61 8.26
C ASP A 221 -8.88 -15.32 6.76
N PRO A 222 -9.35 -14.11 6.37
CA PRO A 222 -9.59 -12.94 7.21
C PRO A 222 -10.76 -13.14 8.19
N PRO A 223 -10.72 -12.51 9.38
CA PRO A 223 -11.87 -12.50 10.28
C PRO A 223 -13.06 -11.83 9.58
N LEU A 224 -14.24 -12.45 9.68
CA LEU A 224 -15.52 -11.92 9.21
C LEU A 224 -15.85 -10.56 9.84
#